data_AF-A0A965HGA0-F1
#
_entry.id   AF-A0A965HGA0-F1
#
_cell.length_a   1.000
_cell.length_b   1.000
_cell.length_c   1.000
_cell.angle_alpha   90.00
_cell.angle_beta   90.00
_cell.angle_gamma   90.00
#
_symmetry.space_group_name_H-M   'P 1'
#
loop_
_entity.id
_entity.type
_entity.pdbx_description
1 polymer ?
#
loop_
_entity_poly.entity_id
_entity_poly.type
_entity_poly.pdbx_seq_one_letter_code
_entity_poly.pdbx_strand_id
1 'polypeptide(L)'
;MAMSFFKMLLFGTLLVGLPLGAAAQEVKKEKPNLEFGKTQDLEIDLVTVPDSVGSGGKSEPTVDNKNATQAGKWLRIDVPFSTTNKFTPEVKFKFSLEGYEGVPDTEGGKMKEKYVVLTGEATYRDVPSGNKHYAGVFLPPASVLRFAGLKANGEGDWSKGMMNLKVEATEAGTPVEGAFDLQASKEKGPSGRGGKKDLEWNKSADAQEVNGALLPIYDTPFWPKDYKRYPQPKKP
;
A
#
# COMPACT_ATOMS: atom_id res chain seq x y z
N MET A 1 -48.83 36.17 -49.86
CA MET A 1 -48.08 35.16 -50.65
C MET A 1 -48.22 33.83 -49.90
N ALA A 2 -49.29 33.07 -50.06
CA ALA A 2 -49.75 32.33 -51.25
C ALA A 2 -48.80 31.18 -51.64
N MET A 3 -49.06 30.03 -51.01
CA MET A 3 -48.97 28.63 -51.44
C MET A 3 -48.39 28.25 -52.81
N SER A 4 -47.59 27.17 -52.75
CA SER A 4 -47.68 25.94 -53.58
C SER A 4 -47.05 25.93 -54.98
N PHE A 5 -46.12 24.98 -55.22
CA PHE A 5 -46.37 23.75 -56.00
C PHE A 5 -45.05 23.05 -56.39
N PHE A 6 -44.86 21.84 -55.86
CA PHE A 6 -44.42 20.61 -56.53
C PHE A 6 -43.56 20.73 -57.81
N LYS A 7 -42.33 20.19 -57.75
CA LYS A 7 -41.77 19.40 -58.86
C LYS A 7 -41.01 18.19 -58.34
N MET A 8 -41.64 17.06 -58.59
CA MET A 8 -41.19 15.69 -58.41
C MET A 8 -40.23 15.34 -59.55
N LEU A 9 -39.05 14.79 -59.25
CA LEU A 9 -38.35 13.91 -60.19
C LEU A 9 -37.73 12.76 -59.40
N LEU A 10 -38.30 11.56 -59.59
CA LEU A 10 -37.77 10.27 -59.17
C LEU A 10 -36.69 9.80 -60.15
N PHE A 11 -35.58 9.31 -59.62
CA PHE A 11 -34.80 8.16 -60.10
C PHE A 11 -34.34 7.45 -58.81
N GLY A 12 -34.81 6.25 -58.46
CA GLY A 12 -34.31 4.95 -58.96
C GLY A 12 -32.85 4.76 -58.52
N THR A 13 -32.40 3.77 -57.73
CA THR A 13 -32.92 2.43 -57.42
C THR A 13 -32.13 1.85 -56.23
N LEU A 14 -32.83 1.17 -55.32
CA LEU A 14 -32.50 0.00 -54.49
C LEU A 14 -31.05 -0.56 -54.45
N LEU A 15 -30.47 -0.65 -53.24
CA LEU A 15 -29.52 -1.70 -52.81
C LEU A 15 -29.62 -1.86 -51.28
N VAL A 16 -30.40 -2.84 -50.82
CA VAL A 16 -29.95 -4.10 -50.16
C VAL A 16 -29.34 -3.90 -48.76
N GLY A 17 -30.14 -4.28 -47.75
CA GLY A 17 -29.70 -5.09 -46.61
C GLY A 17 -28.66 -4.52 -45.66
N LEU A 18 -29.09 -3.70 -44.70
CA LEU A 18 -28.33 -3.53 -43.45
C LEU A 18 -28.69 -4.67 -42.49
N PRO A 19 -27.72 -5.48 -42.03
CA PRO A 19 -27.99 -6.47 -41.00
C PRO A 19 -28.22 -5.76 -39.66
N LEU A 20 -29.28 -6.22 -38.98
CA LEU A 20 -29.52 -6.00 -37.58
C LEU A 20 -28.28 -6.34 -36.74
N GLY A 21 -28.02 -5.52 -35.72
CA GLY A 21 -27.40 -6.00 -34.49
C GLY A 21 -25.88 -6.07 -34.48
N ALA A 22 -25.22 -4.91 -34.48
CA ALA A 22 -23.98 -4.80 -33.72
C ALA A 22 -24.37 -4.70 -32.23
N ALA A 23 -24.70 -5.84 -31.62
CA ALA A 23 -24.64 -5.95 -30.18
C ALA A 23 -23.19 -5.68 -29.79
N ALA A 24 -22.94 -4.54 -29.16
CA ALA A 24 -21.72 -4.32 -28.41
C ALA A 24 -21.61 -5.50 -27.44
N GLN A 25 -20.74 -6.47 -27.74
CA GLN A 25 -20.29 -7.41 -26.73
C GLN A 25 -19.59 -6.53 -25.69
N GLU A 26 -20.28 -6.28 -24.58
CA GLU A 26 -19.62 -5.96 -23.32
C GLU A 26 -18.61 -7.08 -23.11
N VAL A 27 -17.35 -6.80 -23.44
CA VAL A 27 -16.22 -7.58 -22.98
C VAL A 27 -16.34 -7.51 -21.46
N LYS A 28 -16.89 -8.57 -20.84
CA LYS A 28 -16.84 -8.75 -19.40
C LYS A 28 -15.37 -8.67 -19.04
N LYS A 29 -14.93 -7.52 -18.53
CA LYS A 29 -13.58 -7.33 -18.00
C LYS A 29 -13.40 -8.47 -17.00
N GLU A 30 -12.55 -9.44 -17.33
CA GLU A 30 -12.27 -10.53 -16.40
C GLU A 30 -11.86 -9.90 -15.07
N LYS A 31 -12.43 -10.42 -14.00
CA LYS A 31 -12.17 -9.89 -12.67
C LYS A 31 -10.67 -10.05 -12.40
N PRO A 32 -9.95 -9.02 -11.95
CA PRO A 32 -8.51 -9.12 -11.74
C PRO A 32 -8.19 -10.27 -10.77
N ASN A 33 -7.07 -10.96 -11.00
CA ASN A 33 -6.67 -12.04 -10.12
C ASN A 33 -6.38 -11.50 -8.71
N LEU A 34 -5.55 -10.46 -8.62
CA LEU A 34 -5.21 -9.78 -7.39
C LEU A 34 -6.06 -8.53 -7.18
N GLU A 35 -6.65 -8.41 -5.99
CA GLU A 35 -7.33 -7.19 -5.54
C GLU A 35 -6.81 -6.79 -4.17
N PHE A 36 -6.57 -5.51 -3.96
CA PHE A 36 -6.27 -4.99 -2.62
C PHE A 36 -7.53 -5.05 -1.73
N GLY A 37 -7.32 -5.33 -0.45
CA GLY A 37 -8.36 -5.32 0.56
C GLY A 37 -8.73 -3.90 0.99
N LYS A 38 -9.67 -3.79 1.93
CA LYS A 38 -10.16 -2.49 2.40
C LYS A 38 -9.20 -1.86 3.40
N THR A 39 -9.20 -0.54 3.48
CA THR A 39 -8.35 0.19 4.44
C THR A 39 -8.67 -0.12 5.90
N GLN A 40 -9.89 -0.58 6.22
CA GLN A 40 -10.25 -1.00 7.58
C GLN A 40 -9.60 -2.33 8.00
N ASP A 41 -9.16 -3.14 7.03
CA ASP A 41 -8.47 -4.41 7.28
C ASP A 41 -6.94 -4.25 7.33
N LEU A 42 -6.42 -3.02 7.13
CA LEU A 42 -5.03 -2.66 7.31
C LEU A 42 -4.64 -2.74 8.78
N GLU A 43 -3.48 -3.32 9.04
CA GLU A 43 -2.89 -3.33 10.39
C GLU A 43 -1.56 -2.59 10.38
N ILE A 44 -1.45 -1.61 11.27
CA ILE A 44 -0.22 -0.88 11.54
C ILE A 44 -0.03 -0.87 13.06
N ASP A 45 1.02 -1.52 13.55
CA ASP A 45 1.24 -1.74 14.97
C ASP A 45 2.72 -1.60 15.34
N LEU A 46 2.98 -1.10 16.54
CA LEU A 46 4.29 -1.18 17.17
C LEU A 46 4.38 -2.49 17.94
N VAL A 47 5.28 -3.37 17.53
CA VAL A 47 5.42 -4.73 18.03
C VAL A 47 6.80 -4.98 18.62
N THR A 48 6.85 -5.78 19.68
CA THR A 48 8.10 -6.32 20.22
C THR A 48 8.42 -7.65 19.57
N VAL A 49 9.70 -7.98 19.48
CA VAL A 49 10.14 -9.29 19.00
C VAL A 49 9.73 -10.33 20.06
N PRO A 50 9.03 -11.43 19.69
CA PRO A 50 8.69 -12.48 20.64
C PRO A 50 9.95 -13.12 21.23
N ASP A 51 9.93 -13.45 22.54
CA ASP A 51 11.05 -14.08 23.26
C ASP A 51 11.54 -15.42 22.67
N SER A 52 10.79 -16.00 21.73
CA SER A 52 11.08 -17.30 21.12
C SER A 52 12.21 -17.30 20.07
N VAL A 53 12.76 -16.13 19.73
CA VAL A 53 14.03 -16.07 19.00
C VAL A 53 15.16 -16.02 20.02
N GLY A 54 15.74 -17.19 20.28
CA GLY A 54 16.78 -17.36 21.29
C GLY A 54 18.02 -16.52 21.01
N SER A 55 18.03 -15.26 21.45
CA SER A 55 19.26 -14.59 21.81
C SER A 55 19.76 -15.27 23.09
N GLY A 56 20.92 -15.92 23.04
CA GLY A 56 21.57 -16.53 24.20
C GLY A 56 21.97 -15.54 25.32
N GLY A 57 21.54 -14.28 25.25
CA GLY A 57 21.56 -13.33 26.34
C GLY A 57 20.13 -13.11 26.84
N LYS A 58 19.93 -13.16 28.17
CA LYS A 58 18.67 -12.79 28.81
C LYS A 58 18.17 -11.46 28.21
N SER A 59 17.04 -11.48 27.51
CA SER A 59 16.29 -10.27 27.22
C SER A 59 15.99 -9.59 28.55
N GLU A 60 16.21 -8.27 28.63
CA GLU A 60 15.67 -7.50 29.74
C GLU A 60 14.17 -7.74 29.81
N PRO A 61 13.59 -7.94 31.01
CA PRO A 61 12.18 -8.26 31.15
C PRO A 61 11.36 -7.17 30.47
N THR A 62 10.65 -7.56 29.40
CA THR A 62 9.68 -6.72 28.71
C THR A 62 8.54 -6.47 29.69
N VAL A 63 8.67 -5.43 30.50
CA VAL A 63 7.54 -4.92 31.28
C VAL A 63 6.54 -4.45 30.23
N ASP A 64 5.38 -5.11 30.15
CA ASP A 64 4.19 -4.63 29.47
C ASP A 64 3.72 -3.33 30.12
N ASN A 65 4.50 -2.28 29.90
CA ASN A 65 4.20 -0.95 30.34
C ASN A 65 3.39 -0.32 29.21
N LYS A 66 2.15 0.04 29.50
CA LYS A 66 1.32 0.84 28.58
C LYS A 66 1.94 2.23 28.30
N ASN A 67 3.01 2.59 29.03
CA ASN A 67 3.86 3.76 28.81
C ASN A 67 5.23 3.40 28.18
N ALA A 68 5.45 2.18 27.71
CA ALA A 68 6.71 1.77 27.09
C ALA A 68 6.96 2.61 25.83
N THR A 69 8.02 3.40 25.89
CA THR A 69 8.57 4.22 24.81
C THR A 69 8.69 3.40 23.52
N GLN A 70 8.67 4.07 22.37
CA GLN A 70 8.86 3.40 21.06
C GLN A 70 10.21 2.69 20.93
N ALA A 71 11.12 2.94 21.87
CA ALA A 71 12.41 2.31 21.96
C ALA A 71 12.29 0.78 21.92
N GLY A 72 13.00 0.15 20.99
CA GLY A 72 13.02 -1.30 20.83
C GLY A 72 11.81 -1.90 20.11
N LYS A 73 10.78 -1.11 19.75
CA LYS A 73 9.61 -1.60 19.02
C LYS A 73 9.80 -1.47 17.52
N TRP A 74 9.40 -2.51 16.80
CA TRP A 74 9.31 -2.51 15.35
C TRP A 74 7.95 -1.97 14.92
N LEU A 75 7.90 -1.21 13.83
CA LEU A 75 6.61 -0.95 13.17
C LEU A 75 6.32 -2.12 12.24
N ARG A 76 5.15 -2.73 12.38
CA ARG A 76 4.63 -3.74 11.47
C ARG A 76 3.51 -3.14 10.63
N ILE A 77 3.53 -3.39 9.32
CA ILE A 77 2.51 -2.94 8.38
C ILE A 77 2.03 -4.14 7.58
N ASP A 78 0.73 -4.45 7.67
CA ASP A 78 0.10 -5.55 6.93
C ASP A 78 -1.01 -5.03 6.03
N VAL A 79 -0.73 -5.02 4.73
CA VAL A 79 -1.70 -4.59 3.72
C VAL A 79 -2.54 -5.78 3.26
N PRO A 80 -3.87 -5.72 3.39
CA PRO A 80 -4.74 -6.81 2.99
C PRO A 80 -4.83 -6.91 1.46
N PHE A 81 -4.92 -8.13 0.95
CA PHE A 81 -5.25 -8.40 -0.45
C PHE A 81 -6.00 -9.73 -0.61
N SER A 82 -6.42 -10.05 -1.83
CA SER A 82 -7.03 -11.32 -2.19
C SER A 82 -6.48 -11.81 -3.54
N THR A 83 -6.62 -13.11 -3.78
CA THR A 83 -6.31 -13.74 -5.07
C THR A 83 -7.42 -14.71 -5.47
N THR A 84 -7.74 -14.79 -6.76
CA THR A 84 -8.80 -15.68 -7.28
C THR A 84 -8.24 -16.91 -7.99
N ASN A 85 -7.05 -16.81 -8.59
CA ASN A 85 -6.36 -17.93 -9.22
C ASN A 85 -5.98 -18.99 -8.18
N LYS A 86 -6.14 -20.26 -8.54
CA LYS A 86 -5.80 -21.41 -7.69
C LYS A 86 -4.39 -21.27 -7.08
N PHE A 87 -3.43 -20.87 -7.92
CA PHE A 87 -2.08 -20.49 -7.53
C PHE A 87 -1.63 -19.29 -8.36
N THR A 88 -1.13 -18.25 -7.69
CA THR A 88 -0.49 -17.09 -8.31
C THR A 88 1.02 -17.26 -8.18
N PRO A 89 1.78 -17.44 -9.28
CA PRO A 89 3.19 -17.84 -9.21
C PRO A 89 4.07 -16.88 -8.42
N GLU A 90 3.89 -15.58 -8.65
CA GLU A 90 4.63 -14.54 -7.95
C GLU A 90 3.79 -13.27 -7.83
N VAL A 91 3.79 -12.70 -6.63
CA VAL A 91 3.24 -11.39 -6.34
C VAL A 91 4.30 -10.58 -5.61
N LYS A 92 4.59 -9.39 -6.10
CA LYS A 92 5.48 -8.42 -5.44
C LYS A 92 4.71 -7.17 -5.08
N PHE A 93 4.95 -6.67 -3.88
CA PHE A 93 4.40 -5.43 -3.36
C PHE A 93 5.52 -4.43 -3.12
N LYS A 94 5.39 -3.21 -3.64
CA LYS A 94 6.27 -2.08 -3.36
C LYS A 94 5.57 -1.13 -2.38
N PHE A 95 6.15 -0.96 -1.21
CA PHE A 95 5.65 -0.09 -0.16
C PHE A 95 6.31 1.28 -0.25
N SER A 96 5.50 2.33 -0.09
CA SER A 96 5.94 3.69 0.16
C SER A 96 5.26 4.20 1.41
N LEU A 97 6.04 4.53 2.43
CA LEU A 97 5.57 5.03 3.72
C LEU A 97 6.11 6.44 3.94
N GLU A 98 5.21 7.35 4.29
CA GLU A 98 5.59 8.69 4.69
C GLU A 98 6.34 8.68 6.02
N GLY A 99 7.46 9.40 6.09
CA GLY A 99 8.20 9.64 7.32
C GLY A 99 8.82 11.03 7.34
N TYR A 100 9.36 11.39 8.51
CA TYR A 100 9.98 12.68 8.75
C TYR A 100 11.24 12.51 9.59
N GLU A 101 12.37 12.96 9.07
CA GLU A 101 13.65 12.94 9.77
C GLU A 101 13.92 14.29 10.42
N GLY A 102 14.20 14.30 11.73
CA GLY A 102 14.70 15.49 12.40
C GLY A 102 16.15 15.77 11.97
N VAL A 103 16.38 16.89 11.30
CA VAL A 103 17.71 17.37 10.92
C VAL A 103 18.00 18.74 11.55
N PRO A 104 19.22 18.99 12.05
CA PRO A 104 19.56 20.30 12.60
C PRO A 104 19.59 21.36 11.49
N ASP A 105 18.98 22.52 11.72
CA ASP A 105 18.98 23.65 10.76
C ASP A 105 20.39 24.24 10.56
N THR A 106 21.16 24.22 11.64
CA THR A 106 22.58 24.61 11.72
C THR A 106 23.23 23.72 12.77
N GLU A 107 24.56 23.61 12.78
CA GLU A 107 25.27 22.82 13.81
C GLU A 107 24.92 23.35 15.22
N GLY A 108 24.28 22.52 16.05
CA GLY A 108 23.76 22.90 17.37
C GLY A 108 22.45 23.72 17.37
N GLY A 109 21.84 23.93 16.20
CA GLY A 109 20.60 24.68 16.02
C GLY A 109 19.32 23.87 16.29
N LYS A 110 18.16 24.50 16.05
CA LYS A 110 16.85 23.84 16.17
C LYS A 110 16.71 22.72 15.14
N MET A 111 16.04 21.64 15.53
CA MET A 111 15.69 20.56 14.62
C MET A 111 14.55 20.99 13.69
N LYS A 112 14.71 20.73 12.40
CA LYS A 112 13.68 20.85 11.36
C LYS A 112 13.32 19.46 10.85
N GLU A 113 12.08 19.28 10.42
CA GLU A 113 11.66 18.04 9.79
C GLU A 113 12.02 18.06 8.31
N LYS A 114 12.73 17.03 7.88
CA LYS A 114 12.94 16.69 6.48
C LYS A 114 11.96 15.60 6.09
N TYR A 115 11.20 15.85 5.04
CA TYR A 115 10.28 14.86 4.49
C TYR A 115 11.03 13.71 3.82
N VAL A 116 10.67 12.47 4.19
CA VAL A 116 11.24 11.25 3.62
C VAL A 116 10.15 10.29 3.16
N VAL A 117 10.47 9.49 2.16
CA VAL A 117 9.65 8.35 1.72
C VAL A 117 10.45 7.09 1.99
N LEU A 118 10.00 6.31 2.96
CA LEU A 118 10.59 5.02 3.31
C LEU A 118 10.03 3.97 2.36
N THR A 119 10.91 3.25 1.67
CA THR A 119 10.49 2.23 0.70
C THR A 119 11.02 0.85 1.04
N GLY A 120 10.32 -0.15 0.54
CA GLY A 120 10.71 -1.56 0.61
C GLY A 120 9.78 -2.44 -0.18
N GLU A 121 10.19 -3.69 -0.38
CA GLU A 121 9.45 -4.64 -1.19
C GLU A 121 9.18 -5.94 -0.41
N ALA A 122 8.01 -6.53 -0.64
CA ALA A 122 7.70 -7.88 -0.19
C ALA A 122 7.30 -8.73 -1.39
N THR A 123 7.97 -9.88 -1.56
CA THR A 123 7.69 -10.82 -2.65
C THR A 123 7.20 -12.14 -2.10
N TYR A 124 6.14 -12.66 -2.70
CA TYR A 124 5.49 -13.90 -2.33
C TYR A 124 5.40 -14.81 -3.56
N ARG A 125 5.62 -16.10 -3.34
CA ARG A 125 5.56 -17.12 -4.39
C ARG A 125 4.47 -18.14 -4.08
N ASP A 126 3.91 -18.71 -5.14
CA ASP A 126 2.89 -19.76 -5.08
C ASP A 126 1.71 -19.38 -4.18
N VAL A 127 1.23 -18.14 -4.30
CA VAL A 127 0.15 -17.61 -3.46
C VAL A 127 -1.16 -18.32 -3.82
N PRO A 128 -1.79 -19.08 -2.89
CA PRO A 128 -3.02 -19.78 -3.19
C PRO A 128 -4.20 -18.80 -3.33
N SER A 129 -5.27 -19.21 -4.00
CA SER A 129 -6.53 -18.45 -3.98
C SER A 129 -7.00 -18.20 -2.56
N GLY A 130 -7.46 -16.99 -2.26
CA GLY A 130 -7.98 -16.66 -0.94
C GLY A 130 -8.53 -15.24 -0.85
N ASN A 131 -9.55 -15.07 -0.01
CA ASN A 131 -10.22 -13.78 0.18
C ASN A 131 -9.56 -12.89 1.24
N LYS A 132 -8.53 -13.39 1.92
CA LYS A 132 -7.88 -12.69 3.03
C LYS A 132 -6.41 -13.06 3.12
N HIS A 133 -5.62 -12.25 2.45
CA HIS A 133 -4.17 -12.33 2.42
C HIS A 133 -3.56 -11.05 3.00
N TYR A 134 -2.31 -11.11 3.47
CA TYR A 134 -1.57 -9.94 3.97
C TYR A 134 -0.18 -9.84 3.35
N ALA A 135 0.15 -8.65 2.87
CA ALA A 135 1.50 -8.27 2.47
C ALA A 135 2.14 -7.49 3.61
N GLY A 136 3.15 -8.08 4.25
CA GLY A 136 3.81 -7.55 5.43
C GLY A 136 5.17 -6.93 5.17
N VAL A 137 5.41 -5.75 5.74
CA VAL A 137 6.75 -5.16 5.89
C VAL A 137 6.94 -4.57 7.29
N PHE A 138 8.19 -4.36 7.66
CA PHE A 138 8.58 -3.94 9.00
C PHE A 138 9.57 -2.78 8.95
N LEU A 139 9.43 -1.82 9.86
CA LEU A 139 10.43 -0.77 10.08
C LEU A 139 11.23 -1.10 11.36
N PRO A 140 12.57 -1.17 11.30
CA PRO A 140 13.42 -1.40 12.47
C PRO A 140 13.27 -0.33 13.54
N PRO A 141 13.48 -0.64 14.84
CA PRO A 141 13.27 0.31 15.94
C PRO A 141 14.07 1.61 15.80
N ALA A 142 15.33 1.54 15.35
CA ALA A 142 16.15 2.72 15.11
C ALA A 142 15.53 3.62 14.02
N SER A 143 14.98 3.01 12.96
CA SER A 143 14.32 3.73 11.88
C SER A 143 12.96 4.29 12.30
N VAL A 144 12.21 3.57 13.15
CA VAL A 144 10.98 4.09 13.78
C VAL A 144 11.30 5.37 14.53
N LEU A 145 12.31 5.37 15.41
CA LEU A 145 12.70 6.56 16.17
C LEU A 145 13.19 7.71 15.27
N ARG A 146 13.96 7.38 14.22
CA ARG A 146 14.55 8.38 13.33
C ARG A 146 13.53 9.08 12.43
N PHE A 147 12.53 8.35 11.94
CA PHE A 147 11.63 8.83 10.88
C PHE A 147 10.19 9.11 11.37
N ALA A 148 9.95 9.07 12.67
CA ALA A 148 8.64 9.31 13.28
C ALA A 148 8.11 10.75 13.13
N GLY A 149 8.96 11.69 12.73
CA GLY A 149 8.70 13.13 12.92
C GLY A 149 8.92 13.58 14.35
N LEU A 150 8.85 14.89 14.56
CA LEU A 150 9.07 15.55 15.85
C LEU A 150 7.72 15.94 16.45
N LYS A 151 7.46 15.50 17.68
CA LYS A 151 6.40 16.09 18.50
C LYS A 151 6.73 17.55 18.83
N ALA A 152 5.74 18.29 19.32
CA ALA A 152 5.92 19.65 19.83
C ALA A 152 6.98 19.78 20.95
N ASN A 153 7.27 18.69 21.68
CA ASN A 153 8.33 18.62 22.69
C ASN A 153 9.68 18.12 22.14
N GLY A 154 9.79 17.86 20.83
CA GLY A 154 11.01 17.36 20.17
C GLY A 154 11.21 15.84 20.24
N GLU A 155 10.30 15.08 20.85
CA GLU A 155 10.38 13.60 20.88
C GLU A 155 9.83 12.97 19.59
N GLY A 156 10.47 11.89 19.12
CA GLY A 156 9.95 11.08 18.02
C GLY A 156 8.82 10.15 18.49
N ASP A 157 7.66 10.21 17.84
CA ASP A 157 6.55 9.28 18.10
C ASP A 157 5.80 8.93 16.81
N TRP A 158 6.05 7.72 16.33
CA TRP A 158 5.28 7.02 15.30
C TRP A 158 3.81 6.82 15.70
N SER A 159 3.00 7.86 15.54
CA SER A 159 1.57 7.76 15.81
C SER A 159 0.83 7.21 14.58
N LYS A 160 -0.07 6.24 14.80
CA LYS A 160 -0.90 5.61 13.74
C LYS A 160 -1.72 6.60 12.89
N GLY A 161 -1.86 7.85 13.36
CA GLY A 161 -2.67 8.88 12.74
C GLY A 161 -1.94 9.84 11.80
N MET A 162 -0.61 9.76 11.65
CA MET A 162 0.17 10.83 10.99
C MET A 162 0.64 10.53 9.56
N MET A 163 0.40 9.32 9.02
CA MET A 163 1.15 8.87 7.84
C MET A 163 0.28 8.47 6.66
N ASN A 164 0.77 8.80 5.47
CA ASN A 164 0.37 8.21 4.22
C ASN A 164 1.10 6.87 3.99
N LEU A 165 0.38 5.92 3.40
CA LEU A 165 0.90 4.62 2.96
C LEU A 165 0.33 4.36 1.57
N LYS A 166 1.21 4.04 0.62
CA LYS A 166 0.86 3.64 -0.74
C LYS A 166 1.57 2.33 -1.05
N VAL A 167 0.84 1.37 -1.60
CA VAL A 167 1.37 0.07 -2.01
C VAL A 167 0.94 -0.24 -3.43
N GLU A 168 1.93 -0.46 -4.27
CA GLU A 168 1.78 -0.90 -5.65
C GLU A 168 2.09 -2.39 -5.72
N ALA A 169 1.40 -3.13 -6.60
CA ALA A 169 1.63 -4.57 -6.76
C ALA A 169 1.96 -4.94 -8.21
N THR A 170 2.76 -5.98 -8.38
CA THR A 170 2.98 -6.65 -9.66
C THR A 170 2.74 -8.14 -9.52
N GLU A 171 1.99 -8.71 -10.46
CA GLU A 171 1.75 -10.15 -10.60
C GLU A 171 2.60 -10.69 -11.76
N ALA A 172 3.53 -11.61 -11.47
CA ALA A 172 4.45 -12.18 -12.46
C ALA A 172 5.13 -11.11 -13.37
N GLY A 173 5.51 -9.98 -12.77
CA GLY A 173 6.13 -8.84 -13.47
C GLY A 173 5.14 -7.86 -14.14
N THR A 174 3.85 -8.16 -14.15
CA THR A 174 2.80 -7.29 -14.71
C THR A 174 2.22 -6.40 -13.61
N PRO A 175 2.16 -5.07 -13.77
CA PRO A 175 1.51 -4.19 -12.80
C PRO A 175 0.04 -4.55 -12.60
N VAL A 176 -0.39 -4.64 -11.35
CA VAL A 176 -1.81 -4.76 -10.99
C VAL A 176 -2.48 -3.39 -11.14
N GLU A 177 -3.72 -3.38 -11.64
CA GLU A 177 -4.48 -2.13 -11.81
C GLU A 177 -4.78 -1.51 -10.43
N GLY A 178 -4.31 -0.27 -10.22
CA GLY A 178 -4.51 0.48 -8.99
C GLY A 178 -3.43 0.26 -7.93
N ALA A 179 -3.61 0.94 -6.80
CA ALA A 179 -2.72 0.85 -5.64
C ALA A 179 -3.57 0.84 -4.37
N PHE A 180 -3.06 0.20 -3.32
CA PHE A 180 -3.61 0.43 -1.99
C PHE A 180 -3.08 1.78 -1.50
N ASP A 181 -3.98 2.72 -1.22
CA ASP A 181 -3.62 4.02 -0.65
C ASP A 181 -4.51 4.29 0.57
N LEU A 182 -3.85 4.47 1.71
CA LEU A 182 -4.51 4.64 3.00
C LEU A 182 -5.42 5.88 3.04
N GLN A 183 -5.06 6.95 2.32
CA GLN A 183 -5.78 8.21 2.34
C GLN A 183 -6.55 8.48 1.04
N ALA A 184 -6.68 7.53 0.11
CA ALA A 184 -7.36 7.70 -1.18
C ALA A 184 -8.79 8.28 -1.08
N SER A 185 -9.53 7.98 -0.01
CA SER A 185 -10.88 8.48 0.20
C SER A 185 -10.93 9.91 0.78
N LYS A 186 -9.82 10.42 1.29
CA LYS A 186 -9.72 11.74 1.94
C LYS A 186 -9.22 12.80 0.96
N GLU A 187 -9.57 14.05 1.23
CA GLU A 187 -9.09 15.19 0.44
C GLU A 187 -7.57 15.41 0.58
N LYS A 188 -7.07 15.22 1.79
CA LYS A 188 -5.64 15.28 2.13
C LYS A 188 -5.33 14.30 3.26
N GLY A 189 -4.10 13.80 3.32
CA GLY A 189 -3.61 13.03 4.45
C GLY A 189 -3.30 13.89 5.68
N PRO A 190 -2.91 13.26 6.80
CA PRO A 190 -2.74 13.92 8.09
C PRO A 190 -1.68 15.03 8.11
N SER A 191 -0.59 14.83 7.38
CA SER A 191 0.48 15.81 7.19
C SER A 191 0.13 16.92 6.19
N GLY A 192 -1.03 16.83 5.53
CA GLY A 192 -1.40 17.66 4.39
C GLY A 192 -0.96 17.10 3.03
N ARG A 193 -0.09 16.08 3.01
CA ARG A 193 0.27 15.29 1.81
C ARG A 193 -0.68 14.14 1.62
N GLY A 194 -0.70 13.54 0.44
CA GLY A 194 -1.55 12.39 0.14
C GLY A 194 -3.03 12.73 -0.03
N GLY A 195 -3.85 11.70 -0.23
CA GLY A 195 -5.26 11.84 -0.57
C GLY A 195 -5.47 12.40 -1.98
N LYS A 196 -6.71 12.79 -2.29
CA LYS A 196 -7.11 13.17 -3.67
C LYS A 196 -6.34 14.37 -4.23
N LYS A 197 -5.84 15.26 -3.37
CA LYS A 197 -5.09 16.46 -3.79
C LYS A 197 -3.62 16.18 -4.12
N ASP A 198 -3.10 15.03 -3.71
CA ASP A 198 -1.68 14.70 -3.83
C ASP A 198 -1.50 13.18 -3.95
N LEU A 199 -1.97 12.61 -5.06
CA LEU A 199 -1.95 11.16 -5.31
C LEU A 199 -0.54 10.57 -5.46
N GLU A 200 0.42 11.41 -5.83
CA GLU A 200 1.82 11.03 -6.08
C GLU A 200 2.75 11.63 -5.01
N TRP A 201 2.23 11.82 -3.79
CA TRP A 201 3.00 12.30 -2.63
C TRP A 201 4.32 11.54 -2.46
N ASN A 202 4.31 10.22 -2.71
CA ASN A 202 5.46 9.33 -2.61
C ASN A 202 6.53 9.54 -3.69
N LYS A 203 6.27 10.37 -4.70
CA LYS A 203 7.20 10.75 -5.78
C LYS A 203 7.50 12.25 -5.77
N SER A 204 7.19 12.95 -4.67
CA SER A 204 7.40 14.39 -4.56
C SER A 204 8.89 14.73 -4.67
N ALA A 205 9.21 15.85 -5.35
CA ALA A 205 10.60 16.27 -5.58
C ALA A 205 11.33 16.71 -4.30
N ASP A 206 10.58 17.09 -3.26
CA ASP A 206 11.13 17.44 -1.95
C ASP A 206 11.27 16.23 -1.00
N ALA A 207 10.85 15.05 -1.45
CA ALA A 207 11.03 13.80 -0.71
C ALA A 207 12.45 13.27 -0.86
N GLN A 208 13.10 12.93 0.25
CA GLN A 208 14.23 12.01 0.20
C GLN A 208 13.72 10.57 0.26
N GLU A 209 13.95 9.80 -0.78
CA GLU A 209 13.69 8.35 -0.77
C GLU A 209 14.73 7.62 0.08
N VAL A 210 14.28 6.79 1.01
CA VAL A 210 15.13 5.90 1.82
C VAL A 210 14.82 4.47 1.43
N ASN A 211 15.60 3.98 0.46
CA ASN A 211 15.45 2.64 -0.09
C ASN A 211 15.83 1.55 0.91
N GLY A 212 15.01 0.51 0.99
CA GLY A 212 15.24 -0.65 1.86
C GLY A 212 15.05 -0.37 3.35
N ALA A 213 14.41 0.74 3.70
CA ALA A 213 14.06 1.03 5.09
C ALA A 213 12.99 0.07 5.62
N LEU A 214 12.05 -0.33 4.76
CA LEU A 214 11.00 -1.29 5.07
C LEU A 214 11.48 -2.70 4.69
N LEU A 215 11.54 -3.58 5.68
CA LEU A 215 12.06 -4.93 5.55
C LEU A 215 10.92 -5.94 5.38
N PRO A 216 10.99 -6.86 4.41
CA PRO A 216 10.07 -8.00 4.37
C PRO A 216 10.34 -8.94 5.55
N ILE A 217 9.36 -9.77 5.91
CA ILE A 217 9.44 -10.68 7.07
C ILE A 217 10.74 -11.51 7.13
N TYR A 218 11.27 -11.93 5.97
CA TYR A 218 12.47 -12.77 5.88
C TYR A 218 13.77 -12.07 6.30
N ASP A 219 13.75 -10.73 6.34
CA ASP A 219 14.88 -9.89 6.74
C ASP A 219 14.71 -9.34 8.17
N THR A 220 13.79 -9.92 8.94
CA THR A 220 13.45 -9.47 10.29
C THR A 220 13.69 -10.56 11.33
N PRO A 221 13.81 -10.22 12.62
CA PRO A 221 13.91 -11.21 13.69
C PRO A 221 12.56 -11.91 13.99
N PHE A 222 11.48 -11.60 13.28
CA PHE A 222 10.20 -12.26 13.50
C PHE A 222 10.19 -13.63 12.79
N TRP A 223 9.77 -14.66 13.51
CA TRP A 223 9.60 -15.97 12.88
C TRP A 223 8.42 -15.88 11.89
N PRO A 224 8.53 -16.42 10.67
CA PRO A 224 7.39 -16.45 9.75
C PRO A 224 6.09 -17.05 10.30
N LYS A 225 6.12 -17.82 11.39
CA LYS A 225 4.92 -18.39 12.05
C LYS A 225 4.19 -17.36 12.93
N ASP A 226 4.89 -16.33 13.41
CA ASP A 226 4.35 -15.29 14.29
C ASP A 226 3.65 -14.17 13.47
N TYR A 227 3.64 -14.34 12.15
CA TYR A 227 3.09 -13.43 11.16
C TYR A 227 1.76 -13.94 10.58
N LYS A 228 0.86 -13.01 10.20
CA LYS A 228 -0.42 -13.35 9.56
C LYS A 228 -0.18 -13.87 8.15
N ARG A 229 -0.39 -15.17 7.94
CA ARG A 229 -0.23 -15.80 6.64
C ARG A 229 -1.53 -15.85 5.84
N TYR A 230 -1.34 -16.13 4.55
CA TYR A 230 -2.38 -16.62 3.65
C TYR A 230 -3.01 -17.92 4.18
N PRO A 231 -4.35 -18.05 4.20
CA PRO A 231 -5.03 -19.30 4.51
C PRO A 231 -4.46 -20.42 3.64
N GLN A 232 -3.94 -21.47 4.27
CA GLN A 232 -3.51 -22.65 3.52
C GLN A 232 -4.75 -23.41 3.03
N PRO A 233 -4.74 -23.94 1.80
CA PRO A 233 -5.78 -24.86 1.36
C PRO A 233 -5.90 -25.99 2.38
N LYS A 234 -7.12 -26.28 2.84
CA LYS A 234 -7.35 -27.49 3.62
C LYS A 234 -7.02 -28.67 2.70
N LYS A 235 -6.27 -29.66 3.22
CA LYS A 235 -6.06 -30.91 2.49
C LYS A 235 -7.43 -31.47 2.10
N PRO A 236 -7.62 -31.92 0.85
CA PRO A 236 -8.86 -32.57 0.42
C PRO A 236 -9.17 -33.81 1.26
#